data_AF-A0AAW9CX17-F1
#
_entry.id   AF-A0AAW9CX17-F1
#
_cell.length_a   1.000
_cell.length_b   1.000
_cell.length_c   1.000
_cell.angle_alpha   90.00
_cell.angle_beta   90.00
_cell.angle_gamma   90.00
#
_symmetry.space_group_name_H-M   'P 1'
#
loop_
_entity.id
_entity.type
_entity.pdbx_description
1 polymer ?
#
loop_
_entity_poly.entity_id
_entity_poly.type
_entity_poly.pdbx_seq_one_letter_code
_entity_poly.pdbx_strand_id
1 'polypeptide(L)' 'MLEQVGLSSVALLDRHCSGDWGELGADDIAENELALLTGKRLLSSYVIPGGGKVWIITEADRSVTTVLLPEDY' A
#
# COMPACT_ATOMS: atom_id res chain seq x y z
N MET A 1 -0.07 -14.59 13.24
CA MET A 1 0.01 -13.13 13.01
C MET A 1 0.90 -12.94 11.78
N LEU A 2 0.33 -12.52 10.64
CA LEU A 2 0.95 -12.33 9.31
C LEU A 2 1.60 -13.52 8.58
N GLU A 3 2.01 -14.62 9.24
CA GLU A 3 2.60 -15.79 8.55
C GLU A 3 1.59 -16.75 7.88
N GLN A 4 0.28 -16.56 8.05
CA GLN A 4 -0.73 -17.55 7.60
C GLN A 4 -1.37 -17.27 6.24
N VAL A 5 -1.09 -16.14 5.62
CA VAL A 5 -1.43 -15.87 4.22
C VAL A 5 -0.09 -15.64 3.55
N GLY A 6 0.30 -16.45 2.55
CA GLY A 6 1.64 -16.42 1.93
C GLY A 6 2.01 -15.12 1.18
N LEU A 7 1.47 -13.98 1.57
CA LEU A 7 1.84 -12.64 1.15
C LEU A 7 2.86 -12.10 2.14
N SER A 8 4.12 -12.15 1.74
CA SER A 8 5.16 -11.43 2.48
C SER A 8 4.84 -9.94 2.44
N SER A 9 4.70 -9.30 3.61
CA SER A 9 4.59 -7.85 3.72
C SER A 9 5.72 -7.13 2.95
N VAL A 10 6.89 -7.75 2.92
CA VAL A 10 8.05 -7.31 2.12
C VAL A 10 7.74 -7.28 0.62
N ALA A 11 7.02 -8.27 0.09
CA ALA A 11 6.67 -8.30 -1.33
C ALA A 11 5.66 -7.19 -1.69
N LEU A 12 4.73 -6.88 -0.79
CA LEU A 12 3.80 -5.75 -1.00
C LEU A 12 4.52 -4.41 -0.89
N LEU A 13 5.47 -4.27 0.02
CA LEU A 13 6.35 -3.11 0.14
C LEU A 13 7.22 -2.90 -1.11
N ASP A 14 7.74 -3.99 -1.69
CA ASP A 14 8.53 -3.95 -2.93
C ASP A 14 7.70 -3.47 -4.11
N ARG A 15 6.45 -3.97 -4.24
CA ARG A 15 5.48 -3.48 -5.22
C ARG A 15 5.17 -2.00 -5.03
N HIS A 16 4.91 -1.58 -3.78
CA HIS A 16 4.65 -0.18 -3.44
C HIS A 16 5.82 0.72 -3.81
N CYS A 17 7.05 0.31 -3.49
CA CYS A 17 8.27 1.03 -3.85
C CYS A 17 8.51 1.09 -5.36
N SER A 18 8.07 0.06 -6.09
CA SER A 18 8.13 -0.01 -7.56
C SER A 18 7.06 0.86 -8.25
N GLY A 19 6.14 1.47 -7.50
CA GLY A 19 5.02 2.23 -8.04
C GLY A 19 3.84 1.37 -8.50
N ASP A 20 3.82 0.08 -8.12
CA ASP A 20 2.66 -0.77 -8.31
C ASP A 20 1.67 -0.50 -7.18
N TRP A 21 0.73 0.40 -7.41
CA TRP A 21 -0.22 0.82 -6.37
C TRP A 21 -1.35 -0.18 -6.10
N GLY A 22 -1.40 -1.27 -6.89
CA GLY A 22 -2.40 -2.33 -6.81
C GLY A 22 -3.78 -1.91 -7.32
N GLU A 23 -4.83 -2.24 -6.58
CA GLU A 23 -6.22 -1.87 -6.86
C GLU A 23 -6.55 -0.51 -6.23
N LEU A 24 -6.09 0.56 -6.86
CA LEU A 24 -6.48 1.93 -6.57
C LEU A 24 -7.30 2.53 -7.73
N GLY A 25 -8.14 3.51 -7.39
CA GLY A 25 -8.84 4.31 -8.40
C GLY A 25 -7.88 5.23 -9.16
N ALA A 26 -8.31 5.73 -10.31
CA ALA A 26 -7.51 6.65 -11.10
C ALA A 26 -7.13 7.94 -10.33
N ASP A 27 -8.05 8.44 -9.51
CA ASP A 27 -7.80 9.60 -8.63
C ASP A 27 -6.73 9.32 -7.59
N ASP A 28 -6.77 8.17 -6.91
CA ASP A 28 -5.75 7.77 -5.92
C ASP A 28 -4.38 7.54 -6.57
N ILE A 29 -4.35 6.98 -7.78
CA ILE A 29 -3.11 6.82 -8.55
C ILE A 29 -2.54 8.20 -8.90
N ALA A 30 -3.37 9.13 -9.36
CA ALA A 30 -2.93 10.50 -9.67
C ALA A 30 -2.44 11.23 -8.41
N GLU A 31 -3.09 11.02 -7.25
CA GLU A 31 -2.62 11.54 -5.96
C GLU A 31 -1.24 10.97 -5.59
N ASN A 32 -1.00 9.67 -5.80
CA ASN A 32 0.31 9.06 -5.57
C ASN A 32 1.38 9.63 -6.50
N GLU A 33 1.08 9.80 -7.78
CA GLU A 33 2.01 10.40 -8.74
C GLU A 33 2.35 11.84 -8.36
N LEU A 34 1.34 12.62 -7.94
CA LEU A 34 1.55 13.96 -7.42
C LEU A 34 2.35 13.93 -6.12
N ALA A 35 2.12 12.94 -5.26
CA ALA A 35 2.84 12.76 -4.01
C ALA A 35 4.32 12.43 -4.23
N LEU A 36 4.66 11.70 -5.30
CA LEU A 36 6.05 11.49 -5.71
C LEU A 36 6.77 12.80 -6.04
N LEU A 37 6.06 13.78 -6.63
CA LEU A 37 6.61 15.09 -7.00
C LEU A 37 6.60 16.09 -5.84
N THR A 38 5.58 16.03 -4.99
CA THR A 38 5.33 17.00 -3.92
C THR A 38 5.81 16.54 -2.55
N GLY A 39 6.26 15.29 -2.42
CA GLY A 39 6.66 14.69 -1.15
C GLY A 39 5.49 14.49 -0.20
N LYS A 40 4.32 14.08 -0.72
CA LYS A 40 3.15 13.74 0.11
C LYS A 40 3.14 12.24 0.44
N ARG A 41 2.19 11.84 1.29
CA ARG A 41 1.97 10.44 1.63
C ARG A 41 1.60 9.63 0.38
N LEU A 42 2.05 8.39 0.32
CA LEU A 42 1.72 7.41 -0.72
C LEU A 42 0.76 6.37 -0.17
N LEU A 43 -0.17 5.93 -1.00
CA LEU A 43 -1.16 4.93 -0.67
C LEU A 43 -1.02 3.73 -1.62
N SER A 44 -1.27 2.52 -1.15
CA SER A 44 -1.47 1.34 -2.00
C SER A 44 -2.51 0.42 -1.44
N SER A 45 -3.16 -0.31 -2.32
CA SER A 45 -4.26 -1.20 -1.99
C SER A 45 -4.05 -2.52 -2.72
N TYR A 46 -3.88 -3.61 -1.96
CA TYR A 46 -3.68 -4.94 -2.51
C TYR A 46 -4.80 -5.86 -2.06
N VAL A 47 -5.41 -6.56 -3.01
CA VAL A 47 -6.40 -7.58 -2.71
C VAL A 47 -5.69 -8.88 -2.36
N ILE A 48 -6.05 -9.46 -1.22
CA ILE A 48 -5.48 -10.71 -0.74
C ILE A 48 -6.40 -11.89 -1.10
N PRO A 49 -5.84 -13.07 -1.39
CA PRO A 49 -6.64 -14.27 -1.64
C PRO A 49 -7.44 -14.60 -0.38
N GLY A 50 -8.77 -14.55 -0.48
CA GLY A 50 -9.69 -14.62 0.66
C GLY A 50 -10.68 -13.46 0.74
N GLY A 51 -10.56 -12.45 -0.12
CA GLY A 51 -11.52 -11.34 -0.22
C GLY A 51 -11.23 -10.15 0.69
N GLY A 52 -10.04 -10.11 1.27
CA GLY A 52 -9.56 -8.99 2.08
C GLY A 52 -8.80 -7.94 1.25
N LYS A 53 -8.75 -6.71 1.73
CA LYS A 53 -7.93 -5.63 1.15
C LYS A 53 -6.91 -5.15 2.16
N VAL A 54 -5.64 -5.17 1.76
CA VAL A 54 -4.51 -4.65 2.54
C VAL A 54 -4.16 -3.28 2.03
N TRP A 55 -4.05 -2.32 2.94
CA TRP A 55 -3.66 -0.96 2.61
C TRP A 55 -2.23 -0.71 3.09
N ILE A 56 -1.40 -0.13 2.24
CA ILE A 56 -0.06 0.32 2.61
C ILE A 56 -0.04 1.83 2.50
N ILE A 57 0.32 2.50 3.61
CA ILE A 57 0.36 3.95 3.71
C ILE A 57 1.79 4.31 4.08
N THR A 58 2.47 5.04 3.21
CA THR A 58 3.80 5.60 3.49
C THR A 58 3.64 7.09 3.71
N GLU A 59 4.10 7.58 4.86
CA GLU A 59 4.02 9.00 5.19
C GLU A 59 4.85 9.86 4.24
N ALA A 60 4.53 11.16 4.18
CA ALA A 60 5.19 12.15 3.32
C ALA A 60 6.72 12.16 3.44
N ASP A 61 7.20 11.99 4.68
CA ASP A 61 8.63 11.96 5.00
C ASP A 61 9.28 10.59 4.74
N ARG A 62 8.50 9.60 4.27
CA ARG A 62 8.90 8.18 4.10
C ARG A 62 9.50 7.52 5.35
N SER A 63 9.41 8.19 6.50
CA SER A 63 9.92 7.72 7.79
C SER A 63 9.10 6.58 8.38
N VAL A 64 7.84 6.44 7.98
CA VAL A 64 6.93 5.42 8.49
C VAL A 64 6.10 4.85 7.35
N THR A 65 6.06 3.52 7.28
CA THR A 65 5.13 2.78 6.41
C THR A 65 4.23 1.92 7.29
N THR A 66 2.94 2.19 7.23
CA THR A 66 1.89 1.48 7.95
C THR A 66 1.21 0.50 7.00
N VAL A 67 1.11 -0.76 7.39
CA VAL A 67 0.37 -1.79 6.66
C VAL A 67 -0.89 -2.11 7.45
N LEU A 68 -2.05 -1.76 6.90
CA LEU A 68 -3.37 -2.02 7.49
C LEU A 68 -3.98 -3.26 6.84
N LEU A 69 -4.35 -4.22 7.67
CA LEU A 69 -5.06 -5.43 7.25
C LEU A 69 -6.58 -5.17 7.25
N PRO A 70 -7.34 -5.93 6.44
CA PRO A 70 -8.81 -5.82 6.43
C PRO A 70 -9.45 -6.27 7.75
N GLU A 71 -8.73 -7.01 8.59
CA GLU A 71 -9.16 -7.48 9.89
C GLU A 71 -8.96 -6.45 11.01
N ASP A 72 -8.26 -5.34 10.73
CA ASP A 72 -7.99 -4.22 11.66
C ASP A 72 -9.04 -3.08 11.58
N TYR A 73 -10.18 -3.32 10.91
CA TYR A 73 -11.31 -2.39 10.81
C TYR A 73 -12.55 -2.92 11.53
#